data_AF-A0A512B9S2-F1
#
_entry.id   AF-A0A512B9S2-F1
#
_cell.length_a   1.000
_cell.length_b   1.000
_cell.length_c   1.000
_cell.angle_alpha   90.00
_cell.angle_beta   90.00
_cell.angle_gamma   90.00
#
_symmetry.space_group_name_H-M   'P 1'
#
loop_
_entity.id
_entity.type
_entity.pdbx_description
1 polymer ?
#
loop_
_entity_poly.entity_id
_entity_poly.type
_entity_poly.pdbx_seq_one_letter_code
_entity_poly.pdbx_strand_id
1 'polypeptide(L)'
;MINKLSKPTAKVPVWNTRALELMKKEFGGSDKEWCEHIGILQTNLNGYKNGTRSFTIEQLLKVCKMHSTTMDYLCGLTNQKAKQGAQLGAVQLIEEGLRMIKEQAPKPSL
;
A
#
# COMPACT_ATOMS: atom_id res chain seq x y z
N MET A 1 25.25 -19.78 -27.92
CA MET A 1 24.11 -19.71 -26.98
C MET A 1 24.66 -19.41 -25.60
N ILE A 2 24.52 -18.19 -25.09
CA ILE A 2 24.97 -17.85 -23.73
C ILE A 2 23.78 -18.08 -22.80
N ASN A 3 23.93 -19.08 -21.94
CA ASN A 3 22.97 -19.44 -20.91
C ASN A 3 22.73 -18.21 -20.01
N LYS A 4 21.54 -17.59 -20.11
CA LYS A 4 21.10 -16.57 -19.17
C LYS A 4 20.92 -17.27 -17.83
N LEU A 5 21.93 -17.20 -16.96
CA LEU A 5 21.80 -17.50 -15.54
C LEU A 5 20.60 -16.71 -15.03
N SER A 6 19.46 -17.40 -14.88
CA SER A 6 18.28 -16.88 -14.21
C SER A 6 18.71 -16.55 -12.79
N LYS A 7 18.90 -15.26 -12.51
CA LYS A 7 19.32 -14.80 -11.17
C LYS A 7 18.33 -15.38 -10.15
N PRO A 8 18.79 -15.93 -9.01
CA PRO A 8 17.88 -16.35 -7.96
C PRO A 8 17.03 -15.14 -7.56
N THR A 9 15.71 -15.26 -7.71
CA THR A 9 14.78 -14.22 -7.30
C THR A 9 14.89 -14.08 -5.79
N ALA A 10 15.38 -12.93 -5.32
CA ALA A 10 15.43 -12.65 -3.89
C ALA A 10 14.02 -12.81 -3.31
N LYS A 11 13.90 -13.50 -2.16
CA LYS A 11 12.61 -13.66 -1.48
C LYS A 11 12.04 -12.28 -1.18
N VAL A 12 10.88 -11.95 -1.75
CA VAL A 12 10.23 -10.64 -1.55
C VAL A 12 9.91 -10.47 -0.06
N PRO A 13 10.35 -9.37 0.58
CA PRO A 13 10.01 -9.12 1.98
C PRO A 13 8.50 -8.99 2.19
N VAL A 14 8.01 -9.43 3.35
CA VAL A 14 6.57 -9.41 3.66
C VAL A 14 5.95 -8.00 3.56
N TRP A 15 6.69 -6.97 3.99
CA TRP A 15 6.24 -5.58 3.91
C TRP A 15 6.14 -5.05 2.49
N ASN A 16 7.02 -5.50 1.57
CA ASN A 16 6.87 -5.18 0.16
C ASN A 16 5.57 -5.78 -0.38
N THR A 17 5.33 -7.06 -0.09
CA THR A 17 4.12 -7.75 -0.53
C THR A 17 2.87 -7.04 -0.03
N ARG A 18 2.77 -6.76 1.28
CA ARG A 18 1.60 -6.11 1.88
C ARG A 18 1.40 -4.68 1.38
N ALA A 19 2.46 -3.89 1.25
CA ALA A 19 2.35 -2.53 0.69
C ALA A 19 1.84 -2.53 -0.75
N LEU A 20 2.33 -3.45 -1.59
CA LEU A 20 1.90 -3.59 -2.98
C LEU A 20 0.48 -4.14 -3.11
N GLU A 21 0.02 -4.96 -2.15
CA GLU A 21 -1.38 -5.39 -2.09
C GLU A 21 -2.32 -4.23 -1.78
N LEU A 22 -1.96 -3.38 -0.82
CA LEU A 22 -2.72 -2.15 -0.50
C LEU A 22 -2.77 -1.21 -1.69
N MET A 23 -1.63 -0.99 -2.38
CA MET A 23 -1.57 -0.21 -3.62
C MET A 23 -2.62 -0.70 -4.63
N LYS A 24 -2.66 -2.01 -4.90
CA LYS A 24 -3.55 -2.59 -5.92
C LYS A 24 -5.02 -2.58 -5.52
N LYS A 25 -5.32 -2.78 -4.24
CA LYS A 25 -6.70 -3.02 -3.78
C LYS A 25 -7.40 -1.76 -3.31
N GLU A 26 -6.67 -0.75 -2.86
CA GLU A 26 -7.26 0.35 -2.07
C GLU A 26 -6.88 1.76 -2.54
N PHE A 27 -5.77 1.94 -3.27
CA PHE A 27 -5.33 3.29 -3.64
C PHE A 27 -6.29 3.98 -4.62
N GLY A 28 -6.97 3.22 -5.48
CA GLY A 28 -7.92 3.75 -6.47
C GLY A 28 -7.30 4.53 -7.64
N GLY A 29 -6.07 5.04 -7.51
CA GLY A 29 -5.28 5.71 -8.55
C GLY A 29 -4.30 4.79 -9.29
N SER A 30 -3.44 5.39 -10.11
CA SER A 30 -2.43 4.68 -10.90
C SER A 30 -1.20 4.26 -10.07
N ASP A 31 -0.49 3.23 -10.54
CA ASP A 31 0.81 2.81 -9.98
C ASP A 31 1.81 3.99 -9.91
N LYS A 32 1.74 4.93 -10.86
CA LYS A 32 2.60 6.11 -10.91
C LYS A 32 2.30 7.08 -9.77
N GLU A 33 1.03 7.43 -9.59
CA GLU A 33 0.61 8.35 -8.53
C GLU A 33 0.90 7.77 -7.14
N TRP A 34 0.71 6.46 -6.96
CA TRP A 34 1.05 5.81 -5.69
C TRP A 34 2.54 5.90 -5.39
N CYS A 35 3.38 5.62 -6.40
CA CYS A 35 4.83 5.73 -6.32
C CYS A 35 5.25 7.15 -5.92
N GLU A 36 4.68 8.17 -6.54
CA GLU A 36 4.95 9.58 -6.25
C GLU A 36 4.61 9.94 -4.81
N HIS A 37 3.44 9.52 -4.31
CA HIS A 37 3.02 9.80 -2.94
C HIS A 37 3.95 9.18 -1.89
N ILE A 38 4.46 7.97 -2.12
CA ILE A 38 5.38 7.33 -1.17
C ILE A 38 6.85 7.75 -1.40
N GLY A 39 7.14 8.44 -2.50
CA GLY A 39 8.47 8.93 -2.84
C GLY A 39 9.37 7.88 -3.47
N ILE A 40 8.84 7.03 -4.36
CA ILE A 40 9.62 6.15 -5.22
C ILE A 40 9.44 6.51 -6.69
N LEU A 41 10.48 6.24 -7.50
CA LEU A 41 10.36 6.32 -8.94
C LEU A 41 9.57 5.13 -9.47
N GLN A 42 8.61 5.37 -10.37
CA GLN A 42 7.81 4.32 -11.01
C GLN A 42 8.67 3.27 -11.71
N THR A 43 9.80 3.67 -12.30
CA THR A 43 10.78 2.77 -12.95
C THR A 43 11.38 1.75 -11.99
N ASN A 44 11.42 2.05 -10.69
CA ASN A 44 11.92 1.13 -9.66
C ASN A 44 10.84 0.15 -9.15
N LEU A 45 9.57 0.34 -9.49
CA LEU A 45 8.45 -0.43 -8.94
C LEU A 45 8.60 -1.94 -9.16
N ASN A 46 9.09 -2.35 -10.35
CA ASN A 46 9.36 -3.75 -10.65
C ASN A 46 10.39 -4.37 -9.70
N GLY A 47 11.36 -3.59 -9.23
CA GLY A 47 12.34 -4.04 -8.24
C GLY A 47 11.73 -4.36 -6.88
N TYR A 48 10.70 -3.63 -6.47
CA TYR A 48 9.96 -3.94 -5.24
C TYR A 48 9.06 -5.18 -5.42
N LYS A 49 8.41 -5.30 -6.60
CA LYS A 49 7.54 -6.44 -6.96
C LYS A 49 8.31 -7.77 -7.00
N ASN A 50 9.58 -7.75 -7.41
CA ASN A 50 10.42 -8.95 -7.53
C ASN A 50 11.44 -9.14 -6.39
N GLY A 51 11.44 -8.25 -5.38
CA GLY A 51 12.29 -8.38 -4.19
C GLY A 51 13.74 -7.93 -4.37
N THR A 52 14.13 -7.39 -5.53
CA THR A 52 15.47 -6.80 -5.73
C THR A 52 15.63 -5.43 -5.04
N ARG A 53 14.53 -4.82 -4.62
CA ARG A 53 14.48 -3.61 -3.78
C ARG A 53 13.55 -3.84 -2.59
N SER A 54 13.83 -3.16 -1.48
CA SER A 54 12.99 -3.14 -0.29
C SER A 54 12.55 -1.72 0.00
N PHE A 55 11.31 -1.53 0.45
CA PHE A 55 10.87 -0.24 0.97
C PHE A 55 11.68 0.14 2.22
N THR A 56 11.96 1.44 2.36
CA THR A 56 12.51 2.00 3.60
C THR A 56 11.41 2.19 4.65
N ILE A 57 11.80 2.40 5.91
CA ILE A 57 10.84 2.66 6.99
C ILE A 57 10.02 3.92 6.69
N GLU A 58 10.63 4.98 6.18
CA GLU A 58 9.93 6.23 5.83
C GLU A 58 8.88 6.00 4.75
N GLN A 59 9.19 5.18 3.74
CA GLN A 59 8.23 4.82 2.68
C GLN A 59 7.07 3.99 3.26
N LEU A 60 7.36 3.01 4.12
CA LEU A 60 6.34 2.21 4.79
C LEU A 60 5.45 3.07 5.70
N LEU A 61 6.00 4.08 6.39
CA LEU A 61 5.21 5.02 7.19
C LEU A 61 4.27 5.87 6.32
N LYS A 62 4.68 6.25 5.09
CA LYS A 62 3.79 6.90 4.13
C LYS A 62 2.68 5.96 3.65
N VAL A 63 2.99 4.69 3.40
CA VAL A 63 1.98 3.66 3.10
C VAL A 63 0.99 3.53 4.26
N CYS A 64 1.47 3.48 5.51
CA CYS A 64 0.63 3.44 6.70
C CYS A 64 -0.35 4.62 6.76
N LYS A 65 0.13 5.85 6.53
CA LYS A 65 -0.70 7.05 6.53
C LYS A 65 -1.72 7.05 5.39
N MET A 66 -1.30 6.69 4.19
CA MET A 66 -2.14 6.70 2.99
C MET A 66 -3.27 5.65 3.06
N HIS A 67 -2.98 4.46 3.60
CA HIS A 67 -3.92 3.34 3.63
C HIS A 67 -4.57 3.14 5.01
N SER A 68 -4.41 4.10 5.93
CA SER A 68 -4.89 4.00 7.31
C SER A 68 -4.53 2.65 7.97
N THR A 69 -3.27 2.23 7.82
CA THR A 69 -2.74 0.97 8.35
C THR A 69 -1.59 1.18 9.33
N THR A 70 -0.99 0.10 9.80
CA THR A 70 0.04 0.07 10.84
C THR A 70 1.29 -0.66 10.36
N MET A 71 2.44 -0.34 10.97
CA MET A 71 3.67 -1.08 10.73
C MET A 71 3.56 -2.54 11.17
N ASP A 72 2.81 -2.83 12.23
CA ASP A 72 2.57 -4.21 12.68
C ASP A 72 1.87 -5.04 11.59
N TYR A 73 0.91 -4.42 10.89
CA TYR A 73 0.32 -5.02 9.70
C TYR A 73 1.36 -5.16 8.58
N LEU A 74 2.06 -4.12 8.16
CA LEU A 74 3.00 -4.24 7.03
C LEU A 74 4.11 -5.26 7.29
N CYS A 75 4.65 -5.31 8.50
CA CYS A 75 5.70 -6.25 8.90
C CYS A 75 5.22 -7.68 9.14
N GLY A 76 3.91 -7.95 9.05
CA GLY A 76 3.35 -9.29 9.24
C GLY A 76 3.24 -9.73 10.70
N LEU A 77 3.30 -8.81 11.66
CA LEU A 77 3.12 -9.09 13.09
C LEU A 77 1.65 -9.29 13.45
N THR A 78 0.74 -8.73 12.66
CA THR A 78 -0.71 -8.92 12.79
C THR A 78 -1.39 -8.97 11.42
N ASN A 79 -2.55 -9.61 11.33
CA ASN A 79 -3.42 -9.54 10.15
C ASN A 79 -4.47 -8.42 10.27
N GLN A 80 -4.52 -7.72 11.41
CA GLN A 80 -5.39 -6.57 11.61
C GLN A 80 -4.75 -5.32 11.02
N LYS A 81 -5.41 -4.72 10.03
CA LYS A 81 -4.88 -3.58 9.29
C LYS A 81 -4.83 -2.30 10.13
N ALA A 82 -5.87 -2.05 10.92
CA ALA A 82 -5.98 -0.92 11.83
C ALA A 82 -5.74 -1.36 13.27
N LYS A 83 -5.25 -0.45 14.12
CA LYS A 83 -5.37 -0.64 15.57
C LYS A 83 -6.85 -0.66 15.91
N GLN A 84 -7.40 -1.83 16.26
CA GLN A 84 -8.65 -1.87 17.00
C GLN A 84 -8.44 -1.05 18.28
N GLY A 85 -9.10 0.10 18.37
CA GLY A 85 -9.03 0.99 19.54
C GLY A 85 -8.21 2.27 19.41
N ALA A 86 -7.68 2.63 18.25
CA ALA A 86 -7.23 4.01 18.06
C ALA A 86 -8.47 4.91 17.97
N GLN A 87 -8.75 5.69 19.03
CA GLN A 87 -9.73 6.76 19.00
C GLN A 87 -9.47 7.62 17.76
N LEU A 88 -10.33 7.51 16.75
CA LEU A 88 -10.28 8.41 15.61
C LEU A 88 -10.65 9.81 16.13
N GLY A 89 -9.85 10.82 15.78
CA GLY A 89 -10.23 12.20 16.00
C GLY A 89 -11.49 12.52 15.19
N ALA A 90 -12.27 13.50 15.64
CA ALA A 90 -13.57 13.84 15.05
C ALA A 90 -13.51 14.01 13.52
N VAL A 91 -12.43 14.60 12.99
CA VAL A 91 -12.22 14.81 11.55
C VAL A 91 -12.12 13.49 10.78
N GLN A 92 -11.38 12.51 11.31
CA GLN A 92 -11.15 11.23 10.65
C GLN A 92 -12.42 10.37 10.65
N LEU A 93 -13.26 10.48 11.68
CA LEU A 93 -14.60 9.88 11.70
C LEU A 93 -15.50 10.47 10.61
N ILE A 94 -15.44 11.79 10.41
CA ILE A 94 -16.23 12.48 9.39
C ILE A 94 -15.77 12.08 7.98
N GLU A 95 -14.46 12.04 7.74
CA GLU A 95 -13.89 11.62 6.45
C GLU A 95 -14.29 10.18 6.10
N GLU A 96 -14.23 9.28 7.07
CA GLU A 96 -14.62 7.88 6.88
C GLU A 96 -16.14 7.76 6.64
N GLY A 97 -16.96 8.51 7.37
CA GLY A 97 -18.40 8.58 7.12
C GLY A 97 -18.73 9.12 5.72
N LEU A 98 -18.04 10.17 5.27
CA LEU A 98 -18.21 10.71 3.91
C LEU A 98 -17.83 9.70 2.83
N ARG A 99 -16.77 8.92 3.05
CA ARG A 99 -16.36 7.84 2.13
C ARG A 99 -17.46 6.78 2.01
N MET A 100 -17.98 6.30 3.14
CA MET A 100 -19.03 5.29 3.18
C MET A 100 -20.31 5.75 2.46
N ILE A 101 -20.69 7.02 2.62
CA ILE A 101 -21.87 7.59 1.94
C ILE A 101 -21.67 7.63 0.43
N LYS A 102 -20.48 8.03 -0.05
CA LYS A 102 -20.17 8.06 -1.48
C LYS A 102 -20.19 6.67 -2.12
N GLU A 103 -19.76 5.64 -1.40
CA GLU A 103 -19.76 4.26 -1.88
C GLU A 103 -21.18 3.65 -1.97
N GLN A 104 -22.11 4.13 -1.14
CA GLN A 104 -23.52 3.70 -1.14
C GLN A 104 -24.40 4.55 -2.07
N ALA A 105 -23.92 5.71 -2.52
CA ALA A 105 -24.68 6.56 -3.42
C ALA A 105 -24.92 5.81 -4.73
N PRO A 106 -26.19 5.63 -5.15
CA PRO A 106 -26.48 5.02 -6.44
C PRO A 106 -25.80 5.86 -7.52
N LYS A 107 -25.06 5.19 -8.43
CA LYS A 107 -24.46 5.89 -9.58
C LYS A 107 -25.59 6.62 -10.31
N PRO A 108 -25.45 7.92 -10.60
CA PRO A 108 -26.47 8.64 -11.34
C PRO A 108 -26.71 7.91 -12.67
N SER A 109 -27.95 7.50 -12.88
CA SER A 109 -28.40 6.95 -14.15
C SER A 109 -28.23 8.04 -15.21
N LEU A 110 -27.28 7.86 -16.11
CA LEU A 110 -27.19 8.64 -17.35
C LEU A 110 -28.27 8.16 -18.32
#